data_AF-A0A8I1I1V0-F1
#
_entry.id   AF-A0A8I1I1V0-F1
#
_cell.length_a   1.000
_cell.length_b   1.000
_cell.length_c   1.000
_cell.angle_alpha   90.00
_cell.angle_beta   90.00
_cell.angle_gamma   90.00
#
_symmetry.space_group_name_H-M   'P 1'
#
loop_
_entity.id
_entity.type
_entity.pdbx_description
1 polymer ?
#
loop_
_entity_poly.entity_id
_entity_poly.type
_entity_poly.pdbx_seq_one_letter_code
_entity_poly.pdbx_strand_id
1 'polypeptide(L)'
;MYLCFDSDPVGKNGATQAAEQLQKKGITVYTVELPDKDITIYFNRHTPEEFEQLLKAANPASVSSQIRCTSVNKPYTSRKNTVSRWATPHGTTR
;
A
#
# COMPACT_ATOMS: atom_id res chain seq x y z
N MET A 1 -1.14 3.77 -3.40
CA MET A 1 0.22 4.29 -3.14
C MET A 1 0.10 5.78 -2.86
N TYR A 2 0.68 6.27 -1.77
CA TYR A 2 0.68 7.70 -1.47
C TYR A 2 1.93 8.36 -2.04
N LEU A 3 1.77 9.49 -2.71
CA LEU A 3 2.88 10.33 -3.17
C LEU A 3 2.86 11.64 -2.38
N CYS A 4 3.90 11.85 -1.58
CA CYS A 4 4.19 13.14 -0.96
C CYS A 4 5.39 13.75 -1.68
N PHE A 5 5.19 14.92 -2.28
CA PHE A 5 6.25 15.73 -2.86
C PHE A 5 6.26 17.10 -2.20
N ASP A 6 7.40 17.78 -2.28
CA ASP A 6 7.53 19.16 -1.80
C ASP A 6 6.51 20.07 -2.50
N SER A 7 5.99 21.06 -1.76
CA SER A 7 4.95 21.98 -2.23
C SER A 7 5.47 23.04 -3.22
N ASP A 8 6.69 22.86 -3.72
CA ASP A 8 7.30 23.67 -4.76
C ASP A 8 6.76 23.30 -6.16
N PRO A 9 6.83 24.23 -7.15
CA PRO A 9 6.36 23.98 -8.52
C PRO A 9 6.99 22.74 -9.17
N VAL A 10 8.26 22.49 -8.85
CA VAL A 10 9.02 21.31 -9.34
C VAL A 10 8.46 20.03 -8.72
N GLY A 11 8.18 20.05 -7.40
CA GLY A 11 7.60 18.92 -6.68
C GLY A 11 6.21 18.57 -7.20
N LYS A 12 5.37 19.57 -7.45
CA LYS A 12 4.03 19.39 -8.06
C LYS A 12 4.10 18.75 -9.45
N ASN A 13 5.01 19.21 -10.31
CA ASN A 13 5.18 18.62 -11.63
C ASN A 13 5.70 17.17 -11.56
N GLY A 14 6.64 16.90 -10.64
CA GLY A 14 7.14 15.54 -10.39
C GLY A 14 6.06 14.60 -9.88
N ALA A 15 5.20 15.08 -8.96
CA ALA A 15 4.07 14.32 -8.43
C ALA A 15 3.09 13.92 -9.53
N THR A 16 2.74 14.84 -10.43
CA THR A 16 1.86 14.57 -11.57
C THR A 16 2.46 13.53 -12.52
N GLN A 17 3.73 13.69 -12.91
CA GLN A 17 4.38 12.74 -13.82
C GLN A 17 4.52 11.33 -13.20
N ALA A 18 4.90 11.26 -11.92
CA ALA A 18 4.97 10.00 -11.20
C ALA A 18 3.59 9.33 -11.09
N ALA A 19 2.55 10.12 -10.79
CA ALA A 19 1.18 9.64 -10.73
C ALA A 19 0.72 9.06 -12.07
N GLU A 20 0.98 9.75 -13.18
CA GLU A 20 0.65 9.27 -14.53
C GLU A 20 1.35 7.95 -14.85
N GLN A 21 2.65 7.83 -14.54
CA GLN A 21 3.40 6.60 -14.82
C GLN A 21 2.91 5.40 -14.01
N LEU A 22 2.54 5.64 -12.75
CA LEU A 22 2.02 4.59 -11.87
C LEU A 22 0.59 4.18 -12.24
N GLN A 23 -0.26 5.15 -12.62
CA GLN A 23 -1.59 4.87 -13.14
C GLN A 23 -1.54 4.04 -14.43
N LYS A 24 -0.59 4.33 -15.34
CA LYS A 24 -0.33 3.51 -16.54
C LYS A 24 0.04 2.06 -16.22
N LYS A 25 0.56 1.78 -15.03
CA LYS A 25 0.86 0.43 -14.54
C LYS A 25 -0.30 -0.20 -13.75
N GLY A 26 -1.47 0.44 -13.72
CA GLY A 26 -2.63 -0.03 -12.96
C GLY A 26 -2.49 0.17 -11.45
N ILE A 27 -1.57 1.02 -10.99
CA ILE A 27 -1.37 1.32 -9.58
C ILE A 27 -2.18 2.56 -9.23
N THR A 28 -3.09 2.44 -8.26
CA THR A 28 -3.83 3.59 -7.74
C THR A 28 -2.91 4.50 -6.93
N VAL A 29 -2.83 5.75 -7.35
CA VAL A 29 -2.00 6.79 -6.74
C VAL A 29 -2.86 7.83 -6.04
N TYR A 30 -2.44 8.22 -4.85
CA TYR A 30 -3.06 9.27 -4.05
C TYR A 30 -2.01 10.34 -3.77
N THR A 31 -2.16 11.49 -4.42
CA THR A 31 -1.24 12.62 -4.25
C THR A 31 -1.64 13.36 -2.97
N VAL A 32 -0.68 13.53 -2.06
CA VAL A 32 -0.87 14.22 -0.79
C VAL A 32 -0.27 15.61 -0.94
N GLU A 33 -1.12 16.64 -0.84
CA GLU A 33 -0.67 18.03 -0.88
C GLU A 33 -0.20 18.47 0.51
N LEU A 34 1.06 18.88 0.61
CA LEU A 34 1.62 19.43 1.84
C LEU A 34 1.36 20.95 1.91
N PRO A 35 0.93 21.48 3.08
CA PRO A 35 0.76 22.91 3.28
C PRO A 35 2.09 23.64 3.46
N ASP A 36 3.13 22.95 3.96
CA ASP A 36 4.49 23.46 4.06
C ASP A 36 5.32 23.08 2.83
N LYS A 37 6.46 23.77 2.70
CA LYS A 37 7.39 23.58 1.59
C LYS A 37 7.89 22.14 1.47
N ASP A 38 8.35 21.57 2.58
CA ASP A 38 8.96 20.24 2.62
C ASP A 38 8.42 19.41 3.79
N ILE A 39 8.45 18.08 3.65
CA ILE A 39 7.99 17.14 4.67
C ILE A 39 8.74 17.28 6.01
N THR A 40 10.02 17.64 5.95
CA THR A 40 10.86 17.86 7.14
C THR A 40 10.40 19.08 7.93
N ILE A 41 9.98 20.15 7.24
CA ILE A 41 9.46 21.36 7.88
C ILE A 41 8.07 21.06 8.46
N TYR A 42 7.26 20.31 7.72
CA TYR A 42 5.94 19.88 8.15
C TYR A 42 6.00 19.14 9.50
N PHE A 43 6.81 18.08 9.63
CA PHE A 43 6.92 17.33 10.90
C PHE A 43 7.57 18.09 12.06
N ASN A 44 8.23 19.22 11.79
CA ASN A 44 8.72 20.10 12.85
C ASN A 44 7.64 21.06 13.38
N ARG A 45 6.57 21.30 12.61
CA ARG A 45 5.50 22.26 12.94
C ARG A 45 4.17 21.58 13.24
N HIS A 46 3.98 20.38 12.70
CA HIS A 46 2.75 19.63 12.72
C HIS A 46 2.94 18.26 13.36
N THR A 47 1.87 17.74 13.93
CA THR A 47 1.90 16.42 14.56
C THR A 47 1.63 15.30 13.54
N PRO A 48 2.05 14.06 13.83
CA PRO A 48 1.72 12.92 12.98
C PRO A 48 0.22 12.74 12.76
N GLU A 49 -0.62 13.10 13.72
CA GLU A 49 -2.08 13.04 13.61
C GLU A 49 -2.63 14.03 12.58
N GLU A 50 -2.01 15.20 12.45
CA GLU A 50 -2.36 16.17 11.39
C GLU A 50 -1.96 15.62 10.01
N PHE A 51 -0.82 14.93 9.93
CA PHE A 51 -0.41 14.25 8.70
C PHE A 51 -1.43 13.16 8.30
N GLU A 52 -1.96 12.41 9.26
CA GLU A 52 -3.01 11.44 8.99
C GLU A 52 -4.26 12.09 8.38
N GLN A 53 -4.62 13.31 8.79
CA GLN A 53 -5.74 14.04 8.18
C GLN A 53 -5.47 14.35 6.71
N LEU A 54 -4.23 14.71 6.35
CA LEU A 54 -3.83 14.90 4.95
C LEU A 54 -3.93 13.60 4.14
N LEU A 55 -3.52 12.48 4.71
CA LEU A 55 -3.66 11.16 4.08
C LEU A 55 -5.13 10.79 3.86
N LYS A 56 -6.00 11.06 4.85
CA LYS A 56 -7.45 10.85 4.76
C LYS A 56 -8.09 11.74 3.70
N ALA A 57 -7.64 12.98 3.57
CA ALA A 57 -8.12 13.90 2.53
C ALA A 57 -7.70 13.41 1.12
N ALA A 58 -6.46 12.94 0.96
CA ALA A 58 -5.96 12.42 -0.31
C ALA A 58 -6.62 11.07 -0.71
N ASN A 59 -7.04 10.28 0.28
CA ASN A 59 -7.76 9.03 0.04
C ASN A 59 -8.88 8.82 1.08
N PRO A 60 -10.07 9.40 0.86
CA PRO A 60 -11.20 9.25 1.79
C PRO A 60 -11.72 7.81 1.85
N ALA A 61 -11.40 6.97 0.88
CA ALA A 61 -11.73 5.53 0.91
C ALA A 61 -10.77 4.71 1.79
N SER A 62 -9.56 5.20 2.07
CA SER A 62 -8.60 4.52 2.97
C SER A 62 -9.10 4.46 4.41
N VAL A 63 -9.97 5.39 4.79
CA VAL A 63 -10.52 5.53 6.14
C VAL A 63 -11.80 4.72 6.33
N SER A 64 -12.16 3.85 5.38
CA SER A 64 -13.08 2.75 5.65
C SER A 64 -12.33 1.59 6.33
N SER A 65 -11.73 1.88 7.48
CA SER A 65 -11.58 0.88 8.53
C SER A 65 -12.80 1.03 9.44
N GLN A 66 -13.98 0.88 8.85
CA GLN A 66 -15.10 0.36 9.62
C GLN A 66 -14.66 -1.04 9.98
N ILE A 67 -14.07 -1.17 11.16
CA ILE A 67 -14.06 -2.42 11.91
C ILE A 67 -15.55 -2.75 12.10
N ARG A 68 -16.17 -3.35 11.08
CA ARG A 68 -17.19 -4.33 11.38
C ARG A 68 -16.40 -5.45 12.03
N CYS A 69 -16.43 -5.48 13.36
CA CYS A 69 -16.23 -6.72 14.10
C CYS A 69 -17.33 -7.68 13.64
N THR A 70 -17.20 -8.28 12.46
CA THR A 70 -17.89 -9.52 12.19
C THR A 70 -17.05 -10.58 12.86
N SER A 71 -17.44 -10.94 14.08
CA SER A 71 -17.14 -12.24 14.64
C SER A 71 -17.60 -13.30 13.64
N VAL A 72 -16.74 -13.68 12.71
CA VAL A 72 -16.93 -14.86 11.89
C VAL A 72 -16.04 -15.93 12.52
N ASN A 73 -16.63 -16.66 13.46
CA ASN A 73 -16.18 -17.99 13.81
C ASN A 73 -16.06 -18.81 12.52
N LYS A 74 -14.84 -19.01 12.03
CA LYS A 74 -14.52 -20.07 11.07
C LYS A 74 -13.35 -20.87 11.63
N PRO A 75 -13.54 -22.15 11.98
CA PRO A 75 -12.47 -22.98 12.49
C PRO A 75 -11.40 -23.16 11.41
N TYR A 76 -10.15 -22.93 11.82
CA TYR A 76 -8.94 -23.20 11.07
C TYR A 76 -8.94 -24.68 10.65
N THR A 77 -9.22 -24.97 9.38
CA THR A 77 -8.99 -26.30 8.82
C THR A 77 -7.59 -26.33 8.24
N SER A 78 -6.71 -27.02 8.98
CA SER A 78 -5.32 -27.28 8.61
C SER A 78 -5.26 -28.05 7.29
N ARG A 79 -4.88 -27.39 6.19
CA ARG A 79 -4.55 -28.07 4.93
C ARG A 79 -3.20 -28.74 5.10
N LYS A 80 -3.21 -30.06 5.25
CA LYS A 80 -2.01 -30.89 5.13
C LYS A 80 -1.47 -30.75 3.70
N ASN A 81 -0.20 -30.37 3.62
CA ASN A 81 0.58 -30.26 2.39
C ASN A 81 0.72 -31.66 1.77
N THR A 82 0.02 -31.93 0.68
CA THR A 82 0.25 -33.15 -0.12
C THR A 82 1.47 -32.89 -1.01
N VAL A 83 2.61 -33.45 -0.64
CA VAL A 83 3.81 -33.43 -1.48
C VAL A 83 3.56 -34.34 -2.68
N SER A 84 3.43 -33.74 -3.86
CA SER A 84 3.41 -34.45 -5.14
C SER A 84 4.76 -35.14 -5.37
N ARG A 85 4.75 -36.47 -5.31
CA ARG A 85 5.90 -37.34 -5.59
C ARG A 85 6.00 -37.56 -7.10
N TRP A 86 7.01 -36.99 -7.74
CA TRP A 86 7.33 -37.25 -9.16
C TRP A 86 8.43 -38.33 -9.28
N ALA A 87 8.08 -39.38 -10.03
CA ALA A 87 8.83 -40.38 -10.80
C ALA A 87 10.34 -40.66 -10.57
N THR A 88 10.72 -41.95 -10.46
CA THR A 88 11.31 -42.76 -11.57
C THR A 88 11.51 -44.24 -11.16
N PRO A 89 11.33 -45.21 -12.08
CA PRO A 89 11.68 -46.62 -11.87
C PRO A 89 13.03 -46.94 -12.56
N HIS A 90 13.96 -47.54 -11.82
CA HIS A 90 15.05 -48.29 -12.45
C HIS A 90 15.23 -49.61 -11.71
N GLY A 91 14.90 -50.70 -12.41
CA GLY A 91 15.19 -52.05 -11.97
C GLY A 91 16.69 -52.32 -11.91
N THR A 92 17.08 -53.25 -11.04
CA THR A 92 18.33 -53.99 -11.20
C THR A 92 18.12 -55.37 -10.60
N THR A 93 18.17 -56.35 -11.48
CA THR A 93 18.31 -57.78 -11.23
C THR A 93 19.67 -58.07 -10.59
N ARG A 94 19.68 -58.85 -9.50
CA ARG A 94 20.55 -60.03 -9.38
C ARG A 94 20.11 -60.91 -8.23
#